data_AF-A0A7Y2AQT0-F1
#
_entry.id   AF-A0A7Y2AQT0-F1
#
_cell.length_a   1.000
_cell.length_b   1.000
_cell.length_c   1.000
_cell.angle_alpha   90.00
_cell.angle_beta   90.00
_cell.angle_gamma   90.00
#
_symmetry.space_group_name_H-M   'P 1'
#
loop_
_entity.id
_entity.type
_entity.pdbx_description
1 polymer ?
#
loop_
_entity_poly.entity_id
_entity_poly.type
_entity_poly.pdbx_seq_one_letter_code
_entity_poly.pdbx_strand_id
1 'polypeptide(L)' 'MRRQLEEHYGYLFEKELLDEIEAVGVCKKVKQGDFLMDIGDPIVAMPLLFSGAIKVMREDSDGDELLLYFIEKGDT' A
#
# COMPACT_ATOMS: atom_id res chain seq x y z
N MET A 1 14.32 5.31 3.14
CA MET A 1 12.86 5.53 3.11
C MET A 1 12.56 6.97 2.74
N ARG A 2 13.14 7.97 3.46
CA ARG A 2 12.98 9.40 3.17
C ARG A 2 12.85 9.79 1.70
N ARG A 3 13.88 9.50 0.92
CA ARG A 3 13.94 9.90 -0.49
C ARG A 3 12.75 9.39 -1.29
N GLN A 4 12.30 8.14 -1.04
CA GLN A 4 11.16 7.58 -1.75
C GLN A 4 9.84 8.23 -1.33
N LEU A 5 9.68 8.55 -0.04
CA LEU A 5 8.51 9.28 0.46
C LEU A 5 8.42 10.67 -0.18
N GLU A 6 9.52 11.42 -0.21
CA GLU A 6 9.55 12.75 -0.85
C GLU A 6 9.32 12.66 -2.37
N GLU A 7 9.97 11.72 -3.05
CA GLU A 7 9.84 11.53 -4.50
C GLU A 7 8.39 11.18 -4.92
N HIS A 8 7.67 10.37 -4.13
CA HIS A 8 6.36 9.81 -4.52
C HIS A 8 5.17 10.46 -3.81
N TYR A 9 5.37 11.05 -2.63
CA TYR A 9 4.31 11.60 -1.79
C TYR A 9 4.59 13.04 -1.30
N GLY A 10 5.75 13.61 -1.62
CA GLY A 10 6.14 14.97 -1.22
C GLY A 10 5.24 16.08 -1.77
N TYR A 11 4.51 15.81 -2.86
CA TYR A 11 3.53 16.75 -3.41
C TYR A 11 2.14 16.63 -2.76
N LEU A 12 1.87 15.51 -2.08
CA LEU A 12 0.56 15.18 -1.53
C LEU A 12 0.49 15.46 -0.03
N PHE A 13 1.53 15.08 0.70
CA PHE A 13 1.59 15.20 2.15
C PHE A 13 2.50 16.34 2.58
N GLU A 14 2.14 16.98 3.70
CA GLU A 14 2.98 17.96 4.35
C GLU A 14 4.23 17.32 4.97
N LYS A 15 5.25 18.14 5.21
CA LYS A 15 6.57 17.67 5.65
C LYS A 15 6.48 16.93 6.99
N GLU A 16 5.68 17.46 7.91
CA GLU A 16 5.49 16.94 9.25
C GLU A 16 4.90 15.52 9.21
N LEU A 17 3.92 15.28 8.35
CA LEU A 17 3.34 13.94 8.16
C LEU A 17 4.35 12.96 7.53
N LEU A 18 5.16 13.41 6.56
CA LEU A 18 6.22 12.57 5.99
C LEU A 18 7.28 12.20 7.03
N ASP A 19 7.62 13.12 7.93
CA ASP A 19 8.54 12.89 9.05
C ASP A 19 7.96 11.84 10.02
N GLU A 20 6.66 11.91 10.33
CA GLU A 20 5.96 10.90 11.16
C GLU A 20 5.93 9.52 10.50
N ILE A 21 5.56 9.45 9.21
CA ILE A 21 5.55 8.20 8.43
C ILE A 21 6.95 7.57 8.40
N GLU A 22 8.00 8.37 8.25
CA GLU A 22 9.37 7.86 8.31
C GLU A 22 9.75 7.36 9.71
N ALA A 23 9.26 8.01 10.76
CA ALA A 23 9.58 7.64 12.14
C ALA A 23 8.91 6.32 12.58
N VAL A 24 7.67 6.06 12.16
CA VAL A 24 6.90 4.88 12.60
C VAL A 24 6.71 3.81 11.52
N GLY A 25 6.92 4.17 10.26
CA GLY A 25 6.67 3.28 9.12
C GLY A 25 7.72 2.20 8.96
N VAL A 26 7.29 1.07 8.39
CA VAL A 26 8.16 -0.08 8.13
C VAL A 26 8.34 -0.28 6.63
N CYS A 27 9.58 -0.14 6.17
CA CYS A 27 9.92 -0.42 4.77
C CYS A 27 10.01 -1.93 4.53
N LYS A 28 9.05 -2.49 3.79
CA LYS A 28 9.00 -3.92 3.46
C LYS A 28 9.22 -4.14 1.97
N LYS A 29 9.98 -5.18 1.62
CA LYS A 29 10.04 -5.73 0.26
C LYS A 29 9.20 -7.00 0.23
N VAL A 30 8.34 -7.12 -0.77
CA VAL A 30 7.45 -8.26 -0.96
C VAL A 30 7.73 -8.89 -2.32
N LYS A 31 7.50 -10.19 -2.43
CA LYS A 31 7.63 -10.92 -3.69
C LYS A 31 6.31 -10.89 -4.44
N GLN A 32 6.38 -11.10 -5.75
CA GLN A 32 5.19 -11.29 -6.55
C GLN A 32 4.39 -12.49 -6.04
N GLY A 33 3.09 -12.29 -5.84
CA GLY A 33 2.19 -13.32 -5.32
C GLY A 33 2.09 -13.38 -3.80
N ASP A 34 2.87 -12.58 -3.06
CA ASP A 34 2.69 -12.46 -1.61
C ASP A 34 1.33 -11.80 -1.31
N PHE A 35 0.55 -12.42 -0.41
CA PHE A 35 -0.65 -11.79 0.14
C PHE A 35 -0.25 -10.76 1.21
N LEU A 36 -0.73 -9.53 1.02
CA LEU A 36 -0.48 -8.43 1.97
C LEU A 36 -1.50 -8.40 3.10
N MET A 37 -2.75 -8.76 2.80
CA MET A 37 -3.90 -8.77 3.70
C MET A 37 -4.93 -9.75 3.15
N ASP A 38 -5.63 -10.45 4.03
CA ASP A 38 -6.71 -11.38 3.68
C ASP A 38 -8.09 -10.85 4.10
N ILE A 39 -9.15 -11.45 3.57
CA ILE A 39 -10.52 -11.10 3.92
C ILE A 39 -10.78 -11.43 5.40
N GLY A 40 -11.22 -10.43 6.15
CA GLY A 40 -11.48 -10.57 7.59
C GLY A 40 -10.27 -10.25 8.47
N ASP A 41 -9.10 -10.01 7.89
CA ASP A 41 -7.95 -9.54 8.66
C ASP A 41 -8.19 -8.11 9.19
N PRO A 42 -7.72 -7.80 10.41
CA PRO A 42 -7.77 -6.43 10.92
C PRO A 42 -6.84 -5.53 10.09
N ILE A 43 -7.36 -4.38 9.67
CA ILE A 43 -6.56 -3.34 9.00
C ILE A 43 -5.74 -2.61 10.07
N VAL A 44 -4.50 -3.02 10.26
CA VAL A 44 -3.57 -2.44 11.26
C VAL A 44 -2.60 -1.42 10.66
N ALA A 45 -2.45 -1.39 9.34
CA ALA A 45 -1.57 -0.46 8.64
C ALA A 45 -2.06 -0.23 7.21
N MET A 46 -1.77 0.95 6.67
CA MET A 46 -2.02 1.28 5.27
C MET A 46 -0.70 1.22 4.48
N PRO A 47 -0.61 0.44 3.39
CA PRO A 47 0.61 0.37 2.59
C PRO A 47 0.79 1.64 1.74
N LEU A 48 2.01 2.15 1.69
CA LEU A 48 2.43 3.17 0.72
C LEU A 48 3.36 2.53 -0.31
N LEU A 49 3.02 2.64 -1.59
CA LEU A 49 3.67 1.89 -2.66
C LEU A 49 4.75 2.72 -3.37
N PHE A 50 6.01 2.41 -3.13
CA PHE A 50 7.13 3.05 -3.85
C PHE A 50 7.44 2.40 -5.21
N SER A 51 7.10 1.12 -5.40
CA SER A 51 7.35 0.40 -6.65
C SER A 51 6.58 -0.91 -6.77
N GLY A 52 6.13 -1.21 -7.98
CA GLY A 52 5.33 -2.39 -8.30
C GLY A 52 3.87 -2.01 -8.50
N ALA A 53 2.98 -2.97 -8.31
CA ALA A 53 1.54 -2.79 -8.28
C ALA A 53 0.94 -3.75 -7.25
N ILE A 54 -0.12 -3.32 -6.57
CA ILE A 54 -0.89 -4.17 -5.65
C ILE A 54 -2.24 -4.47 -6.32
N LYS A 55 -2.55 -5.75 -6.48
CA LYS A 55 -3.83 -6.21 -7.01
C LYS A 55 -4.85 -6.28 -5.86
N VAL A 56 -5.93 -5.51 -5.97
CA VAL A 56 -7.03 -5.57 -4.99
C VAL A 56 -8.16 -6.40 -5.57
N MET A 57 -8.53 -7.46 -4.85
CA MET A 57 -9.61 -8.38 -5.23
C MET A 57 -10.65 -8.43 -4.12
N ARG A 58 -11.87 -8.83 -4.50
CA ARG A 58 -12.98 -9.11 -3.59
C ARG A 58 -13.55 -10.46 -3.94
N GLU A 59 -13.92 -11.23 -2.94
CA GLU A 59 -14.74 -12.42 -3.11
C GLU A 59 -16.22 -12.03 -3.22
N ASP A 60 -16.92 -12.57 -4.21
CA ASP A 60 -18.37 -12.42 -4.31
C ASP A 60 -19.13 -13.42 -3.41
N SER A 61 -20.46 -13.45 -3.50
CA SER A 61 -21.29 -14.32 -2.67
C SER A 61 -21.15 -15.81 -2.98
N ASP A 62 -20.62 -16.16 -4.15
CA ASP A 62 -20.48 -17.54 -4.62
C ASP A 62 -19.04 -18.07 -4.44
N GLY A 63 -18.14 -17.23 -3.92
CA GLY A 63 -16.74 -17.56 -3.65
C GLY A 63 -15.79 -17.24 -4.79
N ASP A 64 -16.25 -16.54 -5.83
CA ASP A 64 -15.42 -16.19 -6.98
C ASP A 64 -14.65 -14.88 -6.73
N GLU A 65 -13.38 -14.86 -7.12
CA GLU A 65 -12.51 -13.68 -6.99
C GLU A 65 -12.77 -12.67 -8.12
N LEU A 66 -13.27 -11.49 -7.74
CA LEU A 66 -13.44 -10.35 -8.63
C LEU A 66 -12.28 -9.35 -8.46
N LEU A 67 -11.58 -9.05 -9.55
CA LEU A 67 -10.62 -7.95 -9.60
C LEU A 67 -11.34 -6.61 -9.52
N LEU A 68 -10.98 -5.78 -8.53
CA LEU A 68 -11.52 -4.43 -8.40
C LEU A 68 -10.65 -3.41 -9.13
N TYR A 69 -9.40 -3.25 -8.69
CA TYR A 69 -8.44 -2.33 -9.29
C TYR A 69 -7.00 -2.69 -8.87
N PHE A 70 -6.03 -2.00 -9.48
CA PHE A 70 -4.63 -2.04 -9.09
C PHE A 70 -4.27 -0.73 -8.40
N ILE A 71 -3.52 -0.80 -7.30
CA ILE A 71 -2.85 0.36 -6.71
C ILE A 71 -1.47 0.45 -7.37
N GLU A 72 -1.18 1.58 -7.99
CA GLU A 72 0.10 1.86 -8.63
C GLU A 72 0.88 2.94 -7.86
N LYS A 73 2.07 3.31 -8.37
CA LYS A 73 2.91 4.31 -7.71
C LYS A 73 2.19 5.66 -7.63
N GLY A 74 2.14 6.24 -6.44
CA GLY A 74 1.54 7.56 -6.21
C GLY A 74 0.06 7.52 -5.81
N ASP A 75 -0.55 6.34 -5.86
CA ASP A 75 -1.86 6.10 -5.25
C ASP A 75 -1.71 5.82 -3.74
N THR A 76 -2.76 6.15 -2.98
CA THR A 76 -2.91 5.89 -1.53
C THR A 76 -4.34 5.47 -1.25
#